data_AF-A0A3B8L790-F1
#
_entry.id   AF-A0A3B8L790-F1
#
_cell.length_a   1.000
_cell.length_b   1.000
_cell.length_c   1.000
_cell.angle_alpha   90.00
_cell.angle_beta   90.00
_cell.angle_gamma   90.00
#
_symmetry.space_group_name_H-M   'P 1'
#
loop_
_entity.id
_entity.type
_entity.pdbx_description
1 polymer ?
#
loop_
_entity_poly.entity_id
_entity_poly.type
_entity_poly.pdbx_seq_one_letter_code
_entity_poly.pdbx_strand_id
1 'polypeptide(L)'
;TPVDRSAAGATGESVKLVQRRAHRVTVQVKLDQAGLVVFSDTWTPDWKATIDGHRETVVPANLFMRAVPCPAGEHTISVFYESESFSRGSMVSLGALAVCLVLVLVGPLRRRISGLRSSSS
;
A
#
# COMPACT_ATOMS: atom_id res chain seq x y z
N THR A 1 18.23 28.28 -5.49
CA THR A 1 18.45 27.83 -6.88
C THR A 1 17.65 26.57 -7.11
N PRO A 2 16.66 26.55 -8.01
CA PRO A 2 16.01 25.31 -8.41
C PRO A 2 17.06 24.49 -9.18
N VAL A 3 17.35 23.29 -8.71
CA VAL A 3 18.25 22.38 -9.41
C VAL A 3 17.49 21.82 -10.61
N ASP A 4 17.71 22.42 -11.77
CA ASP A 4 17.34 21.84 -13.06
C ASP A 4 18.11 20.52 -13.22
N ARG A 5 17.39 19.39 -13.17
CA ARG A 5 17.94 18.04 -13.40
C ARG A 5 17.73 17.59 -14.84
N SER A 6 17.77 18.50 -15.81
CA SER A 6 17.70 18.17 -17.23
C SER A 6 19.09 17.93 -17.82
N ALA A 7 19.77 16.87 -17.38
CA ALA A 7 20.96 16.37 -18.07
C ALA A 7 21.25 14.90 -17.70
N ALA A 8 20.49 13.97 -18.25
CA ALA A 8 20.91 12.57 -18.34
C ALA A 8 20.49 12.03 -19.72
N GLY A 9 21.47 11.92 -20.63
CA GLY A 9 21.42 11.14 -21.87
C GLY A 9 20.48 11.67 -22.96
N ALA A 10 21.03 12.07 -24.10
CA ALA A 10 20.27 12.26 -25.33
C ALA A 10 19.89 10.90 -25.96
N THR A 11 19.10 10.11 -25.24
CA THR A 11 18.39 8.92 -25.72
C THR A 11 16.88 9.16 -25.59
N GLY A 12 16.05 8.42 -26.31
CA GLY A 12 14.58 8.60 -26.30
C GLY A 12 13.93 8.26 -24.95
N GLU A 13 14.75 7.84 -23.99
CA GLU A 13 14.34 7.41 -22.67
C GLU A 13 14.01 8.58 -21.75
N SER A 14 12.88 8.49 -21.06
CA SER A 14 12.47 9.54 -20.12
C SER A 14 11.68 8.96 -18.97
N VAL A 15 11.74 9.64 -17.82
CA VAL A 15 10.95 9.30 -16.64
C VAL A 15 10.26 10.56 -16.14
N LYS A 16 8.94 10.51 -16.03
CA LYS A 16 8.11 11.60 -15.55
C LYS A 16 7.35 11.18 -14.31
N LEU A 17 7.51 11.93 -13.23
CA LEU A 17 6.70 11.75 -12.03
C LEU A 17 5.27 12.20 -12.30
N VAL A 18 4.31 11.28 -12.19
CA VAL A 18 2.87 11.57 -12.32
C VAL A 18 2.28 11.88 -10.96
N GLN A 19 2.60 11.07 -9.95
CA GLN A 19 2.06 11.22 -8.61
C GLN A 19 3.02 10.69 -7.55
N ARG A 20 3.11 11.43 -6.44
CA ARG A 20 3.79 10.98 -5.22
C ARG A 20 2.86 11.13 -4.03
N ARG A 21 2.56 10.01 -3.36
CA ARG A 21 1.86 9.92 -2.08
C ARG A 21 2.73 9.13 -1.10
N ALA A 22 2.37 9.15 0.19
CA ALA A 22 3.13 8.46 1.22
C ALA A 22 3.33 6.95 0.96
N HIS A 23 2.30 6.27 0.43
CA HIS A 23 2.30 4.82 0.19
C HIS A 23 2.20 4.44 -1.29
N ARG A 24 2.33 5.41 -2.21
CA ARG A 24 2.19 5.18 -3.66
C ARG A 24 2.99 6.18 -4.47
N VAL A 25 3.73 5.69 -5.45
CA VAL A 25 4.45 6.50 -6.44
C VAL A 25 4.05 6.01 -7.83
N THR A 26 3.66 6.94 -8.70
CA THR A 26 3.33 6.66 -10.10
C THR A 26 4.24 7.47 -11.00
N VAL A 27 4.90 6.79 -11.92
CA VAL A 27 5.79 7.37 -12.93
C VAL A 27 5.36 6.92 -14.31
N GLN A 28 5.49 7.80 -15.29
CA GLN A 28 5.47 7.45 -16.70
C GLN A 28 6.91 7.28 -17.16
N VAL A 29 7.19 6.17 -17.82
CA VAL A 29 8.52 5.87 -18.35
C VAL A 29 8.41 5.65 -19.84
N LYS A 30 9.44 6.09 -20.55
CA LYS A 30 9.72 5.72 -21.94
C LYS A 30 11.07 5.05 -21.95
N LEU A 31 11.13 3.82 -22.43
CA LEU A 31 12.34 3.02 -22.51
C LEU A 31 12.55 2.57 -23.94
N ASP A 32 13.77 2.73 -24.46
CA ASP A 32 14.12 2.32 -25.81
C ASP A 32 14.32 0.79 -25.87
N GLN A 33 14.67 0.18 -24.72
CA GLN A 33 14.84 -1.26 -24.53
C GLN A 33 14.30 -1.71 -23.18
N ALA A 34 14.06 -3.02 -23.00
CA ALA A 34 13.64 -3.55 -21.72
C ALA A 34 14.70 -3.27 -20.63
N GLY A 35 14.27 -2.86 -19.46
CA GLY A 35 15.17 -2.39 -18.41
C GLY A 35 14.57 -2.39 -17.01
N LEU A 36 15.35 -1.91 -16.05
CA LEU A 36 14.95 -1.77 -14.66
C LEU A 36 14.68 -0.29 -14.34
N VAL A 37 13.45 0.01 -13.95
CA VAL A 37 13.11 1.33 -13.41
C VAL A 37 13.40 1.32 -11.92
N VAL A 38 14.50 1.97 -11.53
CA VAL A 38 14.98 2.00 -10.14
C VAL A 38 14.38 3.19 -9.40
N PHE A 39 13.83 2.92 -8.22
CA PHE A 39 13.34 3.92 -7.29
C PHE A 39 14.32 4.01 -6.13
N SER A 40 14.75 5.23 -5.81
CA SER A 40 15.68 5.54 -4.70
C SER A 40 15.02 5.43 -3.31
N ASP A 41 14.04 4.54 -3.15
CA ASP A 41 13.32 4.27 -1.92
C ASP A 41 13.66 2.84 -1.45
N THR A 42 13.57 2.61 -0.14
CA THR A 42 13.90 1.30 0.46
C THR A 42 12.97 0.20 -0.03
N TRP A 43 13.57 -0.95 -0.40
CA TRP A 43 12.86 -2.17 -0.73
C TRP A 43 12.37 -2.90 0.52
N THR A 44 11.13 -3.37 0.47
CA THR A 44 10.54 -4.32 1.43
C THR A 44 9.63 -5.29 0.66
N PRO A 45 9.38 -6.52 1.17
CA PRO A 45 8.58 -7.53 0.48
C PRO A 45 7.12 -7.11 0.19
N ASP A 46 6.58 -6.21 1.00
CA ASP A 46 5.19 -5.73 0.91
C ASP A 46 4.96 -4.67 -0.18
N TRP A 47 6.00 -4.26 -0.91
CA TRP A 47 5.82 -3.38 -2.07
C TRP A 47 5.30 -4.18 -3.26
N LYS A 48 4.26 -3.67 -3.90
CA LYS A 48 3.71 -4.17 -5.15
C LYS A 48 3.90 -3.13 -6.23
N ALA A 49 4.00 -3.57 -7.48
CA ALA A 49 4.01 -2.70 -8.64
C ALA A 49 2.91 -3.10 -9.62
N THR A 50 2.56 -2.15 -10.48
CA THR A 50 1.75 -2.39 -11.66
C THR A 50 2.36 -1.67 -12.84
N ILE A 51 2.34 -2.30 -14.02
CA ILE A 51 2.67 -1.70 -15.31
C ILE A 51 1.39 -1.68 -16.13
N ASP A 52 0.92 -0.47 -16.46
CA ASP A 52 -0.35 -0.27 -17.19
C ASP A 52 -1.53 -1.04 -16.59
N GLY A 53 -1.57 -1.10 -15.25
CA GLY A 53 -2.61 -1.79 -14.48
C GLY A 53 -2.38 -3.29 -14.23
N HIS A 54 -1.39 -3.92 -14.87
CA HIS A 54 -1.06 -5.33 -14.67
C HIS A 54 -0.07 -5.49 -13.52
N ARG A 55 -0.31 -6.44 -12.61
CA ARG A 55 0.56 -6.67 -11.44
C ARG A 55 1.95 -7.08 -11.89
N GLU A 56 2.94 -6.45 -11.26
CA GLU A 56 4.35 -6.75 -11.48
C GLU A 56 5.13 -6.87 -10.18
N THR A 57 6.26 -7.57 -10.27
CA THR A 57 7.11 -7.86 -9.12
C THR A 57 8.11 -6.75 -8.88
N VAL A 58 8.19 -6.29 -7.62
CA VAL A 58 9.20 -5.33 -7.19
C VAL A 58 10.44 -6.10 -6.74
N VAL A 59 11.56 -5.88 -7.42
CA VAL A 59 12.83 -6.54 -7.14
C VAL A 59 13.76 -5.62 -6.35
N PRO A 60 14.64 -6.16 -5.49
CA PRO A 60 15.70 -5.36 -4.89
C PRO A 60 16.72 -4.94 -5.96
N ALA A 61 17.20 -3.72 -5.86
CA ALA A 61 18.28 -3.16 -6.67
C ALA A 61 19.28 -2.47 -5.73
N ASN A 62 20.56 -2.44 -6.07
CA ASN A 62 21.59 -1.75 -5.28
C ASN A 62 21.53 -2.07 -3.77
N LEU A 63 21.32 -3.35 -3.42
CA LEU A 63 21.17 -3.90 -2.06
C LEU A 63 19.91 -3.48 -1.29
N PHE A 64 19.49 -2.21 -1.38
CA PHE A 64 18.41 -1.65 -0.56
C PHE A 64 17.37 -0.86 -1.36
N MET A 65 17.65 -0.51 -2.61
CA MET A 65 16.69 0.18 -3.47
C MET A 65 15.70 -0.82 -4.05
N ARG A 66 14.58 -0.31 -4.56
CA ARG A 66 13.61 -1.13 -5.28
C ARG A 66 13.63 -0.82 -6.77
N ALA A 67 13.40 -1.82 -7.59
CA ALA A 67 13.24 -1.65 -9.03
C ALA A 67 12.05 -2.44 -9.55
N VAL A 68 11.52 -2.00 -10.68
CA VAL A 68 10.47 -2.68 -11.43
C VAL A 68 11.02 -3.02 -12.81
N PRO A 69 11.09 -4.31 -13.20
CA PRO A 69 11.38 -4.70 -14.57
C PRO A 69 10.30 -4.16 -15.51
N CYS A 70 10.69 -3.41 -16.53
CA CYS A 70 9.75 -2.80 -17.48
C CYS A 70 10.17 -3.15 -18.92
N PRO A 71 9.23 -3.58 -19.77
CA PRO A 71 9.50 -3.77 -21.19
C PRO A 71 9.83 -2.43 -21.88
N ALA A 72 10.37 -2.53 -23.09
CA ALA A 72 10.60 -1.37 -23.96
C ALA A 72 9.25 -0.75 -24.37
N GLY A 73 9.22 0.58 -24.48
CA GLY A 73 8.03 1.34 -24.83
C GLY A 73 7.66 2.39 -23.79
N GLU A 74 6.44 2.90 -23.93
CA GLU A 74 5.86 3.88 -23.01
C GLU A 74 4.90 3.17 -22.05
N HIS A 75 5.18 3.29 -20.75
CA HIS A 75 4.46 2.59 -19.71
C HIS A 75 4.19 3.48 -18.51
N THR A 76 3.08 3.24 -17.83
CA THR A 76 2.76 3.83 -16.54
C THR A 76 3.03 2.81 -15.44
N ILE A 77 4.06 3.08 -14.63
CA ILE A 77 4.43 2.25 -13.49
C ILE A 77 3.87 2.86 -12.22
N SER A 78 3.04 2.10 -11.49
CA SER A 78 2.59 2.48 -10.15
C SER A 78 3.12 1.50 -9.13
N VAL A 79 3.92 2.00 -8.19
CA VAL A 79 4.49 1.26 -7.07
C VAL A 79 3.76 1.67 -5.79
N PHE A 80 3.24 0.70 -5.04
CA PHE A 80 2.46 0.97 -3.84
C PHE A 80 2.72 -0.07 -2.74
N TYR A 81 2.56 0.38 -1.50
CA TYR A 81 2.72 -0.47 -0.32
C TYR A 81 1.38 -1.11 0.02
N GLU A 82 1.35 -2.44 0.12
CA GLU A 82 0.15 -3.21 0.48
C GLU A 82 0.52 -4.25 1.56
N SER A 83 0.20 -3.96 2.82
CA SER A 83 0.47 -4.87 3.95
C SER A 83 -0.69 -5.80 4.21
N GLU A 84 -0.46 -7.11 4.04
CA GLU A 84 -1.45 -8.14 4.39
C GLU A 84 -1.74 -8.16 5.90
N SER A 85 -0.72 -7.89 6.73
CA SER A 85 -0.85 -7.84 8.20
C SER A 85 -1.80 -6.74 8.66
N PHE A 86 -1.78 -5.58 8.01
CA PHE A 86 -2.69 -4.49 8.31
C PHE A 86 -4.15 -4.87 8.02
N SER A 87 -4.39 -5.54 6.87
CA SER A 87 -5.72 -6.02 6.51
C SER A 87 -6.26 -7.00 7.56
N ARG A 88 -5.45 -7.98 7.97
CA ARG A 88 -5.82 -8.96 9.00
C ARG A 88 -6.05 -8.32 10.37
N GLY A 89 -5.19 -7.40 10.78
CA GLY A 89 -5.32 -6.67 12.04
C GLY A 89 -6.61 -5.87 12.11
N SER A 90 -6.97 -5.16 11.03
CA SER A 90 -8.20 -4.36 10.99
C SER A 90 -9.46 -5.23 11.16
N MET A 91 -9.49 -6.42 10.56
CA MET A 91 -10.60 -7.36 10.71
C MET A 91 -10.74 -7.88 12.15
N VAL A 92 -9.62 -8.21 12.80
CA VAL A 92 -9.61 -8.62 14.22
C VAL A 92 -10.07 -7.49 15.13
N SER A 93 -9.59 -6.26 14.91
CA SER A 93 -10.00 -5.09 15.69
C SER A 93 -11.48 -4.78 15.52
N LEU A 94 -12.02 -4.88 14.30
CA LEU A 94 -13.46 -4.72 14.05
C LEU A 94 -14.28 -5.79 14.78
N GLY A 95 -13.82 -7.05 14.73
CA GLY A 95 -14.45 -8.16 15.45
C GLY A 95 -14.46 -7.94 16.96
N ALA A 96 -13.32 -7.54 17.54
CA ALA A 96 -13.21 -7.23 18.96
C ALA A 96 -14.11 -6.04 19.36
N LEU A 97 -14.16 -4.99 18.54
CA LEU A 97 -15.04 -3.84 18.76
C LEU A 97 -16.52 -4.25 18.75
N ALA A 98 -16.92 -5.09 17.80
CA ALA A 98 -18.28 -5.63 17.72
C ALA A 98 -18.64 -6.43 18.98
N VAL A 99 -17.75 -7.31 19.45
CA VAL A 99 -17.95 -8.07 20.69
C VAL A 99 -18.10 -7.15 21.90
N CYS A 100 -17.23 -6.14 22.04
CA CYS A 100 -17.31 -5.14 23.10
C CYS A 100 -18.66 -4.40 23.09
N LEU A 101 -19.13 -3.96 21.91
CA LEU A 101 -20.42 -3.30 21.78
C LEU A 101 -21.59 -4.20 22.19
N VAL A 102 -21.56 -5.47 21.79
CA VAL A 102 -22.59 -6.45 22.21
C VAL A 102 -22.61 -6.62 23.73
N LEU A 103 -21.44 -6.76 24.37
CA LEU A 103 -21.36 -6.92 25.83
C LEU A 103 -21.86 -5.69 26.58
N VAL A 104 -21.53 -4.49 26.12
CA VAL A 104 -21.96 -3.23 26.74
C VAL A 104 -23.46 -2.98 26.55
N LEU A 105 -24.04 -3.35 25.41
CA LEU A 105 -25.47 -3.11 25.13
C LEU A 105 -26.38 -4.17 25.75
N VAL A 106 -25.95 -5.45 25.74
CA VAL A 106 -26.76 -6.58 26.23
C VAL A 106 -26.56 -6.81 27.74
N GLY A 107 -25.37 -6.54 28.27
CA GLY A 107 -25.02 -6.69 29.69
C GLY A 107 -25.97 -5.99 30.67
N PRO A 108 -26.24 -4.67 30.53
CA PRO A 108 -27.15 -3.95 31.41
C PRO A 108 -28.61 -4.38 31.23
N LEU A 109 -29.02 -4.82 30.03
CA LEU A 109 -30.36 -5.36 29.77
C LEU A 109 -30.59 -6.67 30.55
N ARG A 110 -29.59 -7.57 30.57
CA ARG A 110 -29.67 -8.81 31.36
C ARG A 110 -29.69 -8.55 32.86
N ARG A 111 -28.91 -7.58 33.35
CA ARG A 111 -28.89 -7.19 34.78
C ARG A 111 -30.20 -6.56 35.25
N ARG A 112 -30.88 -5.78 34.40
CA ARG A 112 -32.18 -5.17 34.74
C ARG A 112 -33.33 -6.19 34.83
N ILE A 113 -33.29 -7.26 34.03
CA ILE A 113 -34.34 -8.28 34.00
C ILE A 113 -34.18 -9.28 35.16
N SER A 114 -32.95 -9.59 35.58
CA SER A 114 -32.70 -10.51 36.70
C SER A 114 -32.95 -9.90 38.10
N GLY A 115 -32.92 -8.58 38.24
CA GLY A 115 -33.21 -7.89 39.50
C GLY A 115 -34.69 -7.84 39.91
N LEU A 116 -35.62 -8.21 39.01
CA LEU A 116 -37.07 -8.17 39.27
C LEU A 116 -37.63 -9.48 39.85
N ARG A 117 -36.80 -10.52 40.05
CA ARG A 117 -37.24 -11.85 40.54
C ARG A 117 -37.02 -12.11 42.03
N SER A 118 -36.46 -11.18 42.81
CA SER A 118 -36.09 -11.42 44.21
C SER A 118 -36.92 -10.68 45.27
N SER A 119 -38.13 -10.20 44.95
CA SER A 119 -39.04 -9.60 45.93
C SER A 119 -40.33 -10.40 46.06
N SER A 120 -40.23 -11.60 46.62
CA SER A 120 -41.34 -12.26 47.30
C SER A 120 -40.80 -13.43 48.14
N SER A 121 -40.49 -13.18 49.41
CA SER A 121 -40.80 -14.07 50.53
C SER A 121 -40.52 -13.37 51.84
#